data_AF-A0A8S3FR39-F1
#
_entry.id   AF-A0A8S3FR39-F1
#
_cell.length_a   1.000
_cell.length_b   1.000
_cell.length_c   1.000
_cell.angle_alpha   90.00
_cell.angle_beta   90.00
_cell.angle_gamma   90.00
#
_symmetry.space_group_name_H-M   'P 1'
#
loop_
_entity.id
_entity.type
_entity.pdbx_description
1 polymer ?
#
loop_
_entity_poly.entity_id
_entity_poly.type
_entity_poly.pdbx_seq_one_letter_code
_entity_poly.pdbx_strand_id
1 'polypeptide(L)'
;MNISPSLNIHDVIGLDSSSNPTDLQRIASSPCSPSSSSSSSTSSSNIPRSFPHLSAESITSNLKFCKKDWIIVDKKDKKSGCWKCFGIPARKLDGKKNEIYDKFVSCKHCYVTYTYSSSTRNMNKHMQIYDGFNPNQTHFITSTGINPLQLIKKSTSSSSSNKNLASHKQKMANLLNEWICSNIRPLSIVEDTGFKKIIEEAALIGYNCGPIKAESILSSRQTVSRQIKSNASIGREK
;
A
#
# COMPACT_ATOMS: atom_id res chain seq x y z
N MET A 1 51.32 -12.66 -46.11
CA MET A 1 51.27 -11.32 -46.72
C MET A 1 50.12 -10.59 -46.02
N ASN A 2 50.29 -10.05 -44.81
CA ASN A 2 50.98 -8.81 -44.43
C ASN A 2 50.69 -7.68 -45.42
N ILE A 3 49.93 -6.67 -44.97
CA ILE A 3 50.39 -5.29 -44.71
C ILE A 3 49.22 -4.53 -44.07
N SER A 4 49.41 -4.12 -42.81
CA SER A 4 48.77 -2.93 -42.23
C SER A 4 49.49 -1.67 -42.75
N PRO A 5 48.86 -0.50 -42.66
CA PRO A 5 49.44 0.57 -41.84
C PRO A 5 48.35 1.23 -40.97
N SER A 6 48.50 1.49 -39.66
CA SER A 6 49.53 2.22 -38.89
C SER A 6 49.50 3.76 -39.08
N LEU A 7 48.83 4.43 -38.11
CA LEU A 7 49.31 5.57 -37.28
C LEU A 7 49.83 6.87 -37.93
N ASN A 8 49.28 8.04 -37.54
CA ASN A 8 49.85 8.97 -36.53
C ASN A 8 49.03 10.28 -36.45
N ILE A 9 48.59 10.78 -35.27
CA ILE A 9 49.25 11.54 -34.16
C ILE A 9 49.49 13.04 -34.49
N HIS A 10 49.22 13.88 -33.47
CA HIS A 10 49.55 15.30 -33.22
C HIS A 10 48.40 16.28 -33.55
N ASP A 11 47.93 17.19 -32.67
CA ASP A 11 48.50 17.84 -31.47
C ASP A 11 47.33 18.49 -30.64
N VAL A 12 47.28 18.46 -29.28
CA VAL A 12 48.01 19.28 -28.27
C VAL A 12 47.53 20.74 -28.24
N ILE A 13 47.30 21.50 -27.16
CA ILE A 13 47.33 21.42 -25.68
C ILE A 13 46.53 22.66 -25.20
N GLY A 14 45.96 22.60 -23.99
CA GLY A 14 45.53 23.79 -23.24
C GLY A 14 45.46 23.50 -21.74
N LEU A 15 46.64 23.49 -21.10
CA LEU A 15 46.86 23.42 -19.66
C LEU A 15 46.48 24.73 -18.97
N ASP A 16 45.84 24.64 -17.81
CA ASP A 16 46.37 25.09 -16.50
C ASP A 16 45.24 25.03 -15.46
N SER A 17 45.42 24.83 -14.15
CA SER A 17 46.46 24.23 -13.30
C SER A 17 45.99 24.50 -11.86
N SER A 18 45.96 23.47 -11.01
CA SER A 18 46.09 23.50 -9.53
C SER A 18 45.08 24.37 -8.73
N SER A 19 44.57 23.98 -7.56
CA SER A 19 45.31 23.48 -6.40
C SER A 19 44.31 23.04 -5.31
N ASN A 20 44.60 21.89 -4.71
CA ASN A 20 44.11 21.40 -3.41
C ASN A 20 45.03 21.97 -2.30
N PRO A 21 44.86 21.66 -0.99
CA PRO A 21 43.69 21.41 -0.15
C PRO A 21 43.79 22.14 1.23
N THR A 22 42.92 21.74 2.17
CA THR A 22 43.04 21.77 3.66
C THR A 22 42.37 22.90 4.47
N ASP A 23 41.72 22.42 5.53
CA ASP A 23 41.56 22.99 6.87
C ASP A 23 40.24 23.65 7.34
N LEU A 24 39.67 22.91 8.32
CA LEU A 24 39.25 23.35 9.65
C LEU A 24 37.98 24.19 9.82
N GLN A 25 37.00 23.49 10.40
CA GLN A 25 36.32 23.86 11.65
C GLN A 25 35.80 25.30 11.79
N ARG A 26 34.47 25.43 11.79
CA ARG A 26 33.80 26.42 12.63
C ARG A 26 32.58 25.81 13.31
N ILE A 27 32.86 25.26 14.49
CA ILE A 27 31.86 24.96 15.51
C ILE A 27 31.44 26.30 16.11
N ALA A 28 30.16 26.63 16.02
CA ALA A 28 29.57 27.73 16.78
C ALA A 28 29.30 27.23 18.20
N SER A 29 30.01 27.83 19.16
CA SER A 29 29.82 27.64 20.59
C SER A 29 28.53 28.33 21.05
N SER A 30 27.66 27.60 21.75
CA SER A 30 26.71 28.17 22.69
C SER A 30 26.55 27.20 23.87
N PRO A 31 27.01 27.55 25.08
CA PRO A 31 26.94 26.67 26.24
C PRO A 31 25.66 26.97 27.04
N CYS A 32 24.79 25.98 27.20
CA CYS A 32 23.79 25.98 28.27
C CYS A 32 24.06 24.81 29.20
N SER A 33 24.45 25.15 30.42
CA SER A 33 24.72 24.27 31.55
C SER A 33 23.53 23.37 31.91
N PRO A 34 23.76 22.13 32.38
CA PRO A 34 22.79 21.41 33.19
C PRO A 34 23.15 21.55 34.68
N SER A 35 22.31 22.26 35.44
CA SER A 35 22.26 22.17 36.90
C SER A 35 21.34 21.02 37.31
N SER A 36 21.86 20.21 38.22
CA SER A 36 21.22 19.11 38.93
C SER A 36 20.27 19.58 40.04
N SER A 37 19.19 18.82 40.30
CA SER A 37 18.44 18.63 41.58
C SER A 37 17.00 18.18 41.26
N SER A 38 16.62 16.91 41.51
CA SER A 38 16.17 16.29 42.78
C SER A 38 14.63 16.31 42.97
N SER A 39 14.04 15.11 42.92
CA SER A 39 12.99 14.54 43.79
C SER A 39 11.62 15.21 44.04
N SER A 40 10.65 14.30 44.25
CA SER A 40 9.42 14.35 45.09
C SER A 40 8.05 14.65 44.46
N SER A 41 7.31 13.54 44.24
CA SER A 41 5.99 13.22 44.81
C SER A 41 4.76 14.14 44.67
N THR A 42 3.69 13.48 44.18
CA THR A 42 2.27 13.57 44.55
C THR A 42 1.52 14.88 44.31
N SER A 43 0.59 14.85 43.34
CA SER A 43 -0.72 15.46 43.50
C SER A 43 -1.73 14.82 42.53
N SER A 44 -2.70 14.15 43.13
CA SER A 44 -3.86 13.55 42.49
C SER A 44 -4.60 14.57 41.64
N SER A 45 -4.71 14.29 40.34
CA SER A 45 -5.80 14.82 39.52
C SER A 45 -6.62 13.62 39.02
N ASN A 46 -7.82 13.50 39.60
CA ASN A 46 -8.87 12.61 39.13
C ASN A 46 -9.25 13.03 37.70
N ILE A 47 -8.56 12.47 36.71
CA ILE A 47 -9.03 12.46 35.33
C ILE A 47 -10.03 11.30 35.24
N PRO A 48 -11.31 11.54 34.93
CA PRO A 48 -12.23 10.46 34.61
C PRO A 48 -11.59 9.64 33.49
N ARG A 49 -11.46 8.31 33.66
CA ARG A 49 -11.03 7.38 32.60
C ARG A 49 -11.89 7.63 31.36
N SER A 50 -11.43 8.50 30.48
CA SER A 50 -11.98 8.66 29.16
C SER A 50 -11.68 7.35 28.45
N PHE A 51 -12.75 6.74 27.94
CA PHE A 51 -12.68 5.54 27.14
C PHE A 51 -11.57 5.71 26.09
N PRO A 52 -10.69 4.72 25.88
CA PRO A 52 -9.71 4.79 24.81
C PRO A 52 -10.49 5.08 23.53
N HIS A 53 -10.13 6.17 22.85
CA HIS A 53 -10.79 6.65 21.66
C HIS A 53 -10.70 5.56 20.58
N LEU A 54 -11.70 4.70 20.52
CA LEU A 54 -11.80 3.61 19.55
C LEU A 54 -11.90 4.22 18.15
N SER A 55 -10.80 4.12 17.40
CA SER A 55 -10.74 4.57 16.01
C SER A 55 -11.10 3.43 15.05
N ALA A 56 -11.44 3.79 13.81
CA ALA A 56 -11.73 2.81 12.77
C ALA A 56 -10.49 1.92 12.47
N GLU A 57 -9.28 2.48 12.55
CA GLU A 57 -8.04 1.69 12.38
C GLU A 57 -7.86 0.69 13.52
N SER A 58 -8.11 1.12 14.76
CA SER A 58 -7.98 0.26 15.95
C SER A 58 -8.94 -0.93 15.87
N ILE A 59 -10.19 -0.70 15.47
CA ILE A 59 -11.19 -1.75 15.28
C ILE A 59 -10.79 -2.69 14.13
N THR A 60 -10.26 -2.15 13.03
CA THR A 60 -9.78 -2.95 11.89
C THR A 60 -8.66 -3.89 12.31
N SER A 61 -7.66 -3.38 13.03
CA SER A 61 -6.55 -4.20 13.55
C SER A 61 -7.06 -5.28 14.51
N ASN A 62 -7.95 -4.93 15.43
CA ASN A 62 -8.52 -5.90 16.36
C ASN A 62 -9.32 -7.01 15.66
N LEU A 63 -10.11 -6.69 14.63
CA LEU A 63 -10.82 -7.71 13.85
C LEU A 63 -9.87 -8.63 13.07
N LYS A 64 -8.74 -8.10 12.58
CA LYS A 64 -7.76 -8.89 11.82
C LYS A 64 -6.94 -9.82 12.72
N PHE A 65 -6.48 -9.32 13.87
CA PHE A 65 -5.48 -9.99 14.70
C PHE A 65 -6.07 -10.62 15.98
N CYS A 66 -7.17 -10.09 16.51
CA CYS A 66 -7.80 -10.51 17.77
C CYS A 66 -9.15 -11.21 17.53
N LYS A 67 -9.18 -12.19 16.60
CA LYS A 67 -10.41 -12.89 16.15
C LYS A 67 -11.18 -13.63 17.26
N LYS A 68 -10.50 -13.96 18.37
CA LYS A 68 -11.14 -14.60 19.52
C LYS A 68 -12.11 -13.66 20.22
N ASP A 69 -11.75 -12.38 20.28
CA ASP A 69 -12.45 -11.36 21.09
C ASP A 69 -13.27 -10.38 20.23
N TRP A 70 -13.08 -10.37 18.91
CA TRP A 70 -13.76 -9.44 18.00
C TRP A 70 -14.53 -10.16 16.90
N ILE A 71 -15.76 -9.72 16.67
CA ILE A 71 -16.67 -10.25 15.64
C ILE A 71 -17.40 -9.15 14.89
N ILE A 72 -17.97 -9.50 13.74
CA ILE A 72 -18.86 -8.64 12.97
C ILE A 72 -20.28 -9.20 13.10
N VAL A 73 -21.20 -8.38 13.61
CA VAL A 73 -22.60 -8.73 13.83
C VAL A 73 -23.46 -8.17 12.71
N ASP A 74 -24.44 -8.94 12.25
CA ASP A 74 -25.37 -8.49 11.22
C ASP A 74 -26.33 -7.42 11.75
N LYS A 75 -26.55 -6.39 10.94
CA LYS A 75 -27.55 -5.37 11.22
C LYS A 75 -28.93 -5.84 10.76
N LYS A 76 -29.73 -6.36 11.68
CA LYS A 76 -31.03 -7.00 11.40
C LYS A 76 -32.08 -6.05 10.79
N ASP A 77 -32.00 -4.75 11.07
CA ASP A 77 -33.08 -3.80 10.75
C ASP A 77 -32.98 -3.14 9.37
N LYS A 78 -32.00 -3.51 8.52
CA LYS A 78 -31.74 -2.80 7.26
C LYS A 78 -31.70 -3.74 6.05
N LYS A 79 -32.59 -3.48 5.09
CA LYS A 79 -32.79 -4.27 3.86
C LYS A 79 -31.83 -3.94 2.72
N SER A 80 -30.96 -2.93 2.84
CA SER A 80 -30.09 -2.53 1.74
C SER A 80 -29.03 -3.60 1.43
N GLY A 81 -28.80 -3.89 0.14
CA GLY A 81 -27.91 -4.95 -0.32
C GLY A 81 -26.48 -4.88 0.22
N CYS A 82 -26.02 -3.70 0.63
CA CYS A 82 -24.70 -3.51 1.26
C CYS A 82 -24.53 -4.29 2.57
N TRP A 83 -25.59 -4.53 3.35
CA TRP A 83 -25.48 -5.30 4.61
C TRP A 83 -25.22 -6.80 4.39
N LYS A 84 -25.28 -7.29 3.14
CA LYS A 84 -24.77 -8.63 2.82
C LYS A 84 -23.25 -8.70 3.03
N CYS A 85 -22.51 -7.65 2.64
CA CYS A 85 -21.05 -7.57 2.74
C CYS A 85 -20.55 -6.91 4.03
N PHE A 86 -21.43 -6.22 4.76
CA PHE A 86 -21.06 -5.40 5.91
C PHE A 86 -21.82 -5.77 7.18
N GLY A 87 -21.22 -5.51 8.33
CA GLY A 87 -21.89 -5.61 9.63
C GLY A 87 -21.30 -4.64 10.65
N ILE A 88 -21.79 -4.72 11.88
CA ILE A 88 -21.38 -3.86 12.98
C ILE A 88 -20.30 -4.57 13.78
N PRO A 89 -19.11 -3.97 13.98
CA PRO A 89 -18.08 -4.57 14.80
C PRO A 89 -18.53 -4.66 16.26
N ALA A 90 -18.23 -5.79 16.89
CA ALA A 90 -18.54 -6.02 18.28
C ALA A 90 -17.41 -6.77 18.99
N ARG A 91 -17.20 -6.44 20.27
CA ARG A 91 -16.30 -7.17 21.14
C ARG A 91 -17.07 -8.23 21.92
N LYS A 92 -16.58 -9.47 21.92
CA LYS A 92 -17.09 -10.57 22.74
C LYS A 92 -16.71 -10.30 24.20
N LEU A 93 -17.70 -10.36 25.08
CA LEU A 93 -17.49 -10.39 26.51
C LEU A 93 -17.84 -11.80 27.02
N ASP A 94 -17.07 -12.29 28.00
CA ASP A 94 -17.28 -13.57 28.67
C ASP A 94 -18.58 -13.52 29.52
N GLY A 95 -19.73 -13.56 28.84
CA GLY A 95 -21.03 -13.34 29.49
C GLY A 95 -22.23 -13.18 28.54
N LYS A 96 -22.16 -13.73 27.33
CA LYS A 96 -23.21 -13.77 26.27
C LYS A 96 -23.64 -12.44 25.63
N LYS A 97 -23.28 -11.28 26.16
CA LYS A 97 -23.56 -9.98 25.53
C LYS A 97 -22.32 -9.47 24.80
N ASN A 98 -22.46 -9.20 23.50
CA ASN A 98 -21.42 -8.54 22.74
C ASN A 98 -21.52 -7.03 22.97
N GLU A 99 -20.39 -6.36 23.13
CA GLU A 99 -20.31 -4.90 23.14
C GLU A 99 -20.31 -4.42 21.68
N ILE A 100 -21.39 -3.78 21.26
CA ILE A 100 -21.62 -3.38 19.87
C ILE A 100 -21.17 -1.94 19.65
N TYR A 101 -20.40 -1.71 18.59
CA TYR A 101 -19.93 -0.38 18.20
C TYR A 101 -20.70 0.13 16.99
N ASP A 102 -21.93 0.60 17.20
CA ASP A 102 -22.92 1.01 16.18
C ASP A 102 -22.51 2.21 15.30
N LYS A 103 -21.60 3.05 15.79
CA LYS A 103 -20.97 4.16 15.05
C LYS A 103 -19.99 3.70 13.98
N PHE A 104 -19.71 2.39 13.92
CA PHE A 104 -18.77 1.81 12.97
C PHE A 104 -19.42 0.70 12.16
N VAL A 105 -18.88 0.47 10.98
CA VAL A 105 -19.28 -0.61 10.09
C VAL A 105 -18.05 -1.25 9.49
N SER A 106 -17.98 -2.57 9.52
CA SER A 106 -16.83 -3.35 9.06
C SER A 106 -17.22 -4.30 7.94
N CYS A 107 -16.36 -4.40 6.92
CA CYS A 107 -16.53 -5.37 5.85
C CYS A 107 -16.25 -6.79 6.35
N LYS A 108 -17.13 -7.74 6.02
CA LYS A 108 -16.99 -9.14 6.41
C LYS A 108 -15.83 -9.85 5.70
N HIS A 109 -15.38 -9.33 4.56
CA HIS A 109 -14.33 -9.95 3.74
C HIS A 109 -12.93 -9.47 4.10
N CYS A 110 -12.71 -8.15 4.23
CA CYS A 110 -11.38 -7.58 4.52
C CYS A 110 -11.23 -6.98 5.91
N TYR A 111 -12.30 -6.97 6.72
CA TYR A 111 -12.33 -6.41 8.08
C TYR A 111 -12.07 -4.91 8.18
N VAL A 112 -11.94 -4.20 7.05
CA VAL A 112 -11.79 -2.74 7.02
C VAL A 112 -13.03 -2.10 7.63
N THR A 113 -12.79 -1.19 8.58
CA THR A 113 -13.84 -0.51 9.34
C THR A 113 -13.96 0.94 8.91
N TYR A 114 -15.18 1.43 8.83
CA TYR A 114 -15.54 2.80 8.50
C TYR A 114 -16.39 3.41 9.61
N THR A 115 -16.33 4.72 9.78
CA THR A 115 -17.31 5.46 10.56
C THR A 115 -18.66 5.46 9.82
N TYR A 116 -19.74 5.26 10.57
CA TYR A 116 -21.09 5.12 10.04
C TYR A 116 -21.98 6.25 10.57
N SER A 117 -22.30 7.19 9.69
CA SER A 117 -23.13 8.37 9.96
C SER A 117 -24.48 8.29 9.25
N SER A 118 -25.08 7.10 9.17
CA SER A 118 -26.32 6.77 8.42
C SER A 118 -26.22 6.71 6.89
N SER A 119 -25.10 7.14 6.31
CA SER A 119 -24.82 7.01 4.87
C SER A 119 -24.24 5.65 4.53
N THR A 120 -24.67 5.08 3.39
CA THR A 120 -24.12 3.83 2.82
C THR A 120 -23.06 4.07 1.75
N ARG A 121 -22.66 5.32 1.50
CA ARG A 121 -21.74 5.70 0.41
C ARG A 121 -20.39 5.00 0.49
N ASN A 122 -19.79 4.94 1.68
CA ASN A 122 -18.48 4.31 1.88
C ASN A 122 -18.56 2.79 1.66
N MET A 123 -19.64 2.15 2.11
CA MET A 123 -19.90 0.74 1.86
C MET A 123 -20.08 0.44 0.37
N ASN A 124 -20.87 1.24 -0.34
CA ASN A 124 -21.12 1.03 -1.77
C ASN A 124 -19.85 1.24 -2.60
N LYS A 125 -19.03 2.24 -2.28
CA LYS A 125 -17.71 2.42 -2.92
C LYS A 125 -16.80 1.22 -2.69
N HIS A 126 -16.80 0.68 -1.47
CA HIS A 126 -16.00 -0.49 -1.15
C HIS A 126 -16.48 -1.76 -1.89
N MET A 127 -17.80 -1.93 -2.05
CA MET A 127 -18.36 -3.07 -2.78
C MET A 127 -18.00 -3.08 -4.27
N GLN A 128 -17.82 -1.90 -4.89
CA GLN A 128 -17.41 -1.80 -6.29
C GLN A 128 -16.01 -2.37 -6.57
N ILE A 129 -15.21 -2.62 -5.53
CA ILE A 129 -13.85 -3.16 -5.63
C ILE A 129 -13.86 -4.70 -5.56
N TYR A 130 -14.93 -5.31 -5.04
CA TYR A 130 -15.12 -6.75 -5.06
C TYR A 130 -15.89 -7.13 -6.32
N ASP A 131 -15.17 -7.59 -7.34
CA ASP A 131 -15.74 -8.11 -8.58
C ASP A 131 -16.80 -9.19 -8.26
N GLY A 132 -18.06 -8.86 -8.49
CA GLY A 132 -19.19 -9.79 -8.39
C GLY A 132 -20.38 -9.33 -7.55
N PHE A 133 -20.27 -8.26 -6.75
CA PHE A 133 -21.41 -7.78 -5.94
C PHE A 133 -21.98 -6.46 -6.47
N ASN A 134 -22.63 -6.51 -7.63
CA ASN A 134 -23.47 -5.41 -8.07
C ASN A 134 -24.90 -5.60 -7.49
N PRO A 135 -25.31 -4.81 -6.47
CA PRO A 135 -26.62 -4.96 -5.85
C PRO A 135 -27.79 -4.61 -6.78
N ASN A 136 -27.51 -4.11 -7.99
CA ASN A 136 -28.51 -3.71 -8.98
C ASN A 136 -28.50 -4.57 -10.26
N GLN A 137 -27.79 -5.69 -10.30
CA GLN A 137 -27.78 -6.54 -11.50
C GLN A 137 -29.04 -7.40 -11.56
N THR A 138 -30.09 -6.83 -12.13
CA THR A 138 -31.21 -7.60 -12.68
C THR A 138 -30.71 -8.36 -13.91
N HIS A 139 -30.94 -9.66 -13.93
CA HIS A 139 -30.58 -10.57 -15.01
C HIS A 139 -31.19 -10.11 -16.34
N PHE A 140 -30.36 -9.97 -17.37
CA PHE A 140 -30.76 -10.31 -18.73
C PHE A 140 -29.66 -11.18 -19.37
N ILE A 141 -29.95 -12.47 -19.41
CA ILE A 141 -29.25 -13.47 -20.22
C ILE A 141 -29.84 -13.37 -21.62
N THR A 142 -29.04 -13.12 -22.66
CA THR A 142 -29.29 -13.69 -23.99
C THR A 142 -27.98 -13.75 -24.76
N SER A 143 -27.52 -14.97 -25.02
CA SER A 143 -26.47 -15.30 -25.98
C SER A 143 -26.98 -15.11 -27.40
N THR A 144 -26.16 -14.55 -28.31
CA THR A 144 -25.95 -15.01 -29.70
C THR A 144 -25.03 -14.06 -30.49
N GLY A 145 -24.06 -14.65 -31.20
CA GLY A 145 -23.75 -14.35 -32.62
C GLY A 145 -23.15 -13.00 -33.04
N ILE A 146 -21.83 -12.98 -33.24
CA ILE A 146 -21.04 -12.38 -34.34
C ILE A 146 -21.68 -11.21 -35.15
N ASN A 147 -21.04 -10.03 -35.11
CA ASN A 147 -20.42 -9.33 -36.28
C ASN A 147 -19.75 -7.99 -35.88
N PRO A 148 -18.58 -7.64 -36.45
CA PRO A 148 -17.91 -6.35 -36.25
C PRO A 148 -18.37 -5.32 -37.29
N LEU A 149 -18.15 -4.04 -36.98
CA LEU A 149 -18.52 -2.84 -37.74
C LEU A 149 -19.99 -2.42 -37.59
N GLN A 150 -20.28 -1.54 -36.64
CA GLN A 150 -20.91 -0.26 -36.95
C GLN A 150 -20.45 0.84 -35.98
N LEU A 151 -19.86 1.85 -36.61
CA LEU A 151 -19.43 3.12 -36.07
C LEU A 151 -20.68 4.00 -35.90
N ILE A 152 -21.17 4.20 -34.66
CA ILE A 152 -22.11 5.29 -34.37
C ILE A 152 -21.67 6.03 -33.11
N LYS A 153 -21.24 7.27 -33.35
CA LYS A 153 -21.05 8.33 -32.36
C LYS A 153 -22.32 8.51 -31.52
N LYS A 154 -22.25 8.11 -30.25
CA LYS A 154 -22.95 8.80 -29.17
C LYS A 154 -22.23 8.49 -27.87
N SER A 155 -21.37 9.41 -27.45
CA SER A 155 -20.80 9.40 -26.09
C SER A 155 -21.11 10.74 -25.45
N THR A 156 -22.36 10.86 -25.02
CA THR A 156 -22.74 11.70 -23.89
C THR A 156 -21.92 11.25 -22.68
N SER A 157 -20.91 12.04 -22.35
CA SER A 157 -20.37 12.30 -21.00
C SER A 157 -20.78 11.35 -19.87
N SER A 158 -19.98 10.31 -19.62
CA SER A 158 -19.82 9.70 -18.29
C SER A 158 -18.52 8.88 -18.17
N SER A 159 -17.36 9.48 -18.44
CA SER A 159 -16.04 8.85 -18.35
C SER A 159 -15.24 9.34 -17.13
N SER A 160 -15.64 8.90 -15.94
CA SER A 160 -14.96 9.21 -14.68
C SER A 160 -14.11 8.04 -14.15
N SER A 161 -14.50 6.78 -14.39
CA SER A 161 -13.80 5.60 -13.87
C SER A 161 -12.50 5.25 -14.63
N ASN A 162 -12.46 5.44 -15.95
CA ASN A 162 -11.28 5.06 -16.76
C ASN A 162 -10.13 6.07 -16.72
N LYS A 163 -10.38 7.32 -16.31
CA LYS A 163 -9.33 8.35 -16.21
C LYS A 163 -8.30 8.04 -15.12
N ASN A 164 -8.73 7.33 -14.08
CA ASN A 164 -7.89 7.00 -12.93
C ASN A 164 -6.91 5.85 -13.26
N LEU A 165 -7.40 4.74 -13.82
CA LEU A 165 -6.55 3.60 -14.21
C LEU A 165 -5.56 3.97 -15.32
N ALA A 166 -5.99 4.70 -16.35
CA ALA A 166 -5.10 5.13 -17.42
C ALA A 166 -3.97 6.03 -16.90
N SER A 167 -4.28 6.95 -15.98
CA SER A 167 -3.27 7.80 -15.34
C SER A 167 -2.28 6.99 -14.50
N HIS A 168 -2.77 6.02 -13.71
CA HIS A 168 -1.90 5.15 -12.93
C HIS A 168 -1.02 4.24 -13.79
N LYS A 169 -1.56 3.71 -14.90
CA LYS A 169 -0.79 2.93 -15.88
C LYS A 169 0.34 3.75 -16.49
N GLN A 170 0.06 5.00 -16.89
CA GLN A 170 1.09 5.88 -17.42
C GLN A 170 2.17 6.21 -16.38
N LYS A 171 1.77 6.49 -15.14
CA LYS A 171 2.72 6.73 -14.04
C LYS A 171 3.61 5.52 -13.79
N MET A 172 3.04 4.31 -13.82
CA MET A 172 3.82 3.07 -13.69
C MET A 172 4.79 2.88 -14.84
N ALA A 173 4.37 3.13 -16.08
CA ALA A 173 5.25 3.06 -17.25
C ALA A 173 6.43 4.04 -17.13
N ASN A 174 6.18 5.28 -16.69
CA ASN A 174 7.22 6.27 -16.50
C ASN A 174 8.22 5.86 -15.39
N LEU A 175 7.74 5.34 -14.26
CA LEU A 175 8.59 4.85 -13.18
C LEU A 175 9.43 3.64 -13.60
N LEU A 176 8.86 2.72 -14.39
CA LEU A 176 9.61 1.60 -14.97
C LEU A 176 10.69 2.08 -15.94
N ASN A 177 10.37 3.04 -16.82
CA ASN A 177 11.34 3.60 -17.75
C ASN A 177 12.51 4.25 -17.02
N GLU A 178 12.21 5.09 -16.01
CA GLU A 178 13.23 5.75 -15.19
C GLU A 178 14.12 4.72 -14.47
N TRP A 179 13.51 3.70 -13.86
CA TRP A 179 14.23 2.64 -13.17
C TRP A 179 15.10 1.81 -14.11
N ILE A 180 14.57 1.45 -15.27
CA ILE A 180 15.29 0.65 -16.28
C ILE A 180 16.51 1.43 -16.80
N CYS A 181 16.33 2.70 -17.17
CA CYS A 181 17.41 3.53 -17.68
C CYS A 181 18.47 3.84 -16.60
N SER A 182 18.04 4.21 -15.39
CA SER A 182 18.94 4.62 -14.31
C SER A 182 19.76 3.46 -13.75
N ASN A 183 19.23 2.23 -13.80
CA ASN A 183 19.91 1.05 -13.28
C ASN A 183 20.39 0.08 -14.38
N ILE A 184 20.34 0.50 -15.66
CA ILE A 184 20.77 -0.26 -16.83
C ILE A 184 20.19 -1.70 -16.79
N ARG A 185 18.87 -1.80 -16.61
CA ARG A 185 18.16 -3.09 -16.57
C ARG A 185 17.79 -3.53 -17.99
N PRO A 186 17.69 -4.84 -18.27
CA PRO A 186 17.11 -5.31 -19.52
C PRO A 186 15.61 -4.98 -19.59
N LEU A 187 15.11 -4.61 -20.77
CA LEU A 187 13.69 -4.32 -20.98
C LEU A 187 12.78 -5.51 -20.67
N SER A 188 13.27 -6.75 -20.85
CA SER A 188 12.54 -7.98 -20.56
C SER A 188 12.18 -8.17 -19.08
N ILE A 189 12.73 -7.35 -18.16
CA ILE A 189 12.40 -7.44 -16.73
C ILE A 189 10.90 -7.24 -16.46
N VAL A 190 10.20 -6.45 -17.28
CA VAL A 190 8.75 -6.21 -17.14
C VAL A 190 7.92 -7.45 -17.46
N GLU A 191 8.50 -8.39 -18.19
CA GLU A 191 7.86 -9.65 -18.56
C GLU A 191 8.11 -10.75 -17.53
N ASP A 192 9.14 -10.59 -16.69
CA ASP A 192 9.57 -11.56 -15.70
C ASP A 192 8.45 -11.94 -14.72
N THR A 193 8.25 -13.24 -14.54
CA THR A 193 7.17 -13.77 -13.71
C THR A 193 7.41 -13.53 -12.22
N GLY A 194 8.67 -13.51 -11.77
CA GLY A 194 9.03 -13.18 -10.40
C GLY A 194 8.75 -11.71 -10.08
N PHE A 195 9.14 -10.81 -10.99
CA PHE A 195 8.89 -9.39 -10.87
C PHE A 195 7.39 -9.05 -10.79
N LYS A 196 6.57 -9.64 -11.67
CA LYS A 196 5.10 -9.47 -11.64
C LYS A 196 4.50 -9.90 -10.30
N LYS A 197 4.90 -11.05 -9.76
CA LYS A 197 4.45 -11.53 -8.45
C LYS A 197 4.82 -10.56 -7.31
N ILE A 198 6.00 -9.96 -7.36
CA ILE A 198 6.42 -8.94 -6.37
C ILE A 198 5.52 -7.70 -6.45
N ILE A 199 5.19 -7.23 -7.67
CA ILE A 199 4.28 -6.08 -7.84
C ILE A 199 2.88 -6.41 -7.32
N GLU A 200 2.36 -7.59 -7.64
CA GLU A 200 1.04 -8.06 -7.17
C GLU A 200 0.99 -8.10 -5.63
N GLU A 201 2.03 -8.63 -4.98
CA GLU A 201 2.11 -8.66 -3.52
C GLU A 201 2.22 -7.24 -2.92
N ALA A 202 3.02 -6.35 -3.53
CA ALA A 202 3.12 -4.96 -3.09
C ALA A 202 1.79 -4.21 -3.22
N ALA A 203 1.03 -4.46 -4.30
CA ALA A 203 -0.30 -3.90 -4.49
C ALA A 203 -1.29 -4.45 -3.45
N LEU A 204 -1.21 -5.74 -3.13
CA LEU A 204 -2.02 -6.37 -2.09
C LEU A 204 -1.71 -5.81 -0.70
N ILE A 205 -0.43 -5.57 -0.38
CA ILE A 205 -0.02 -4.90 0.87
C ILE A 205 -0.60 -3.49 0.93
N GLY A 206 -0.48 -2.71 -0.14
CA GLY A 206 -1.05 -1.36 -0.23
C GLY A 206 -2.58 -1.35 -0.08
N TYR A 207 -3.25 -2.37 -0.61
CA TYR A 207 -4.69 -2.56 -0.43
C TYR A 207 -5.06 -2.92 1.02
N ASN A 208 -4.33 -3.85 1.63
CA ASN A 208 -4.66 -4.39 2.95
C ASN A 208 -4.29 -3.45 4.11
N CYS A 209 -3.22 -2.69 3.95
CA CYS A 209 -2.59 -1.93 5.01
C CYS A 209 -2.57 -0.42 4.74
N GLY A 210 -3.07 0.01 3.57
CA GLY A 210 -3.12 1.42 3.19
C GLY A 210 -1.79 1.94 2.62
N PRO A 211 -1.64 3.27 2.49
CA PRO A 211 -0.42 3.87 1.95
C PRO A 211 0.76 3.57 2.86
N ILE A 212 1.70 2.78 2.34
CA ILE A 212 2.92 2.35 3.04
C ILE A 212 4.14 2.80 2.24
N LYS A 213 5.21 3.15 2.95
CA LYS A 213 6.51 3.46 2.38
C LYS A 213 7.20 2.19 1.89
N ALA A 214 7.72 2.20 0.66
CA ALA A 214 8.33 1.03 0.03
C ALA A 214 9.48 0.44 0.88
N GLU A 215 10.23 1.27 1.58
CA GLU A 215 11.37 0.89 2.43
C GLU A 215 10.95 0.02 3.62
N SER A 216 9.70 0.11 4.05
CA SER A 216 9.17 -0.73 5.13
C SER A 216 8.67 -2.09 4.64
N ILE A 217 8.44 -2.24 3.34
CA ILE A 217 8.03 -3.50 2.70
C ILE A 217 9.27 -4.27 2.22
N LEU A 218 10.24 -3.55 1.65
CA LEU A 218 11.41 -4.16 1.03
C LEU A 218 12.44 -4.56 2.09
N SER A 219 12.82 -5.83 2.06
CA SER A 219 13.90 -6.35 2.88
C SER A 219 15.27 -5.86 2.40
N SER A 220 16.22 -5.70 3.33
CA SER A 220 17.60 -5.36 3.00
C SER A 220 18.24 -6.42 2.09
N ARG A 221 19.24 -6.00 1.30
CA ARG A 221 20.04 -6.91 0.45
C ARG A 221 20.62 -8.07 1.26
N GLN A 222 21.08 -7.81 2.48
CA GLN A 222 21.67 -8.81 3.37
C GLN A 222 20.63 -9.85 3.79
N THR A 223 19.42 -9.40 4.14
CA THR A 223 18.30 -10.29 4.49
C THR A 223 17.95 -11.21 3.32
N VAL A 224 17.75 -10.63 2.12
CA VAL A 224 17.43 -11.42 0.91
C VAL A 224 18.55 -12.43 0.61
N SER A 225 19.81 -12.02 0.69
CA SER A 225 20.94 -12.92 0.45
C SER A 225 20.99 -14.10 1.44
N ARG A 226 20.76 -13.84 2.73
CA ARG A 226 20.70 -14.90 3.75
C ARG A 226 19.57 -15.87 3.47
N GLN A 227 18.40 -15.35 3.08
CA GLN A 227 17.23 -16.17 2.82
C GLN A 227 17.39 -17.06 1.58
N ILE A 228 18.01 -16.54 0.51
CA ILE A 228 18.35 -17.35 -0.67
C ILE A 228 19.28 -18.51 -0.27
N LYS A 229 20.33 -18.24 0.51
CA LYS A 229 21.26 -19.28 0.97
C LYS A 229 20.56 -20.35 1.81
N SER A 230 19.71 -19.92 2.76
CA SER A 230 18.93 -20.82 3.60
C SER A 230 17.95 -21.69 2.79
N ASN A 231 17.28 -21.11 1.80
CA ASN A 231 16.34 -21.86 0.95
C ASN A 231 17.08 -22.86 0.05
N ALA A 232 18.26 -22.49 -0.44
CA ALA A 232 19.10 -23.36 -1.26
C ALA A 232 19.68 -24.55 -0.48
N SER A 233 19.97 -24.42 0.82
CA SER A 233 20.41 -25.56 1.64
C SER A 233 19.26 -26.53 1.92
N ILE A 234 18.06 -26.02 2.23
CA ILE A 234 16.87 -26.84 2.46
C ILE A 234 16.47 -27.63 1.19
N GLY A 235 16.65 -27.04 0.02
CA GLY A 235 16.35 -27.71 -1.26
C GLY A 235 17.32 -28.83 -1.64
N ARG A 236 18.48 -28.99 -0.97
CA ARG A 236 19.42 -30.08 -1.21
C ARG A 236 19.21 -31.30 -0.31
N GLU A 237 18.45 -31.14 0.78
CA GLU A 237 18.15 -32.21 1.74
C GLU A 237 16.83 -32.95 1.43
N LYS A 238 16.16 -32.58 0.33
CA LYS A 238 14.99 -33.27 -0.22
C LYS A 238 15.36 -33.95 -1.52
#